data_AF-A0A2D6K569-F1
#
_entry.id   AF-A0A2D6K569-F1
#
_cell.length_a   1.000
_cell.length_b   1.000
_cell.length_c   1.000
_cell.angle_alpha   90.00
_cell.angle_beta   90.00
_cell.angle_gamma   90.00
#
_symmetry.space_group_name_H-M   'P 1'
#
loop_
_entity.id
_entity.type
_entity.pdbx_description
1 polymer ?
#
loop_
_entity_poly.entity_id
_entity_poly.type
_entity_poly.pdbx_seq_one_letter_code
_entity_poly.pdbx_strand_id
1 'polypeptide(L)'
;MVRPKWDRTIALMQRINDDVDDDMFQGRPIIHRDTPILGGVYLGKSQREAIVVDDSKPMLQMYQLAREKVWMGYRKINVGGVPLVVYSTVRKVMKFDDDRTDALIARFDAGKDTKISLGCFVKEGYGVCRHMALAAGYILEKFKEEYGLTGETSVDRNSWLRWGHAWARHTTVDGDVIIIDPAQARFGSLEDVTEDPGAWGYRREEDVIGLLPGSR
;
A
#
# COMPACT_ATOMS: atom_id res chain seq x y z
N MET A 1 25.94 -5.34 9.16
CA MET A 1 24.81 -5.13 8.24
C MET A 1 23.64 -4.58 9.06
N VAL A 2 23.17 -3.36 8.77
CA VAL A 2 22.06 -2.75 9.52
C VAL A 2 20.75 -3.33 9.00
N ARG A 3 19.96 -3.99 9.84
CA ARG A 3 18.67 -4.56 9.44
C ARG A 3 17.62 -3.45 9.26
N PRO A 4 16.74 -3.53 8.24
CA PRO A 4 15.59 -2.64 8.12
C PRO A 4 14.73 -2.71 9.37
N LYS A 5 14.22 -1.55 9.82
CA LYS A 5 13.25 -1.51 10.92
C LYS A 5 11.85 -1.57 10.35
N TRP A 6 11.20 -2.70 10.55
CA TRP A 6 9.80 -2.96 10.23
C TRP A 6 8.87 -2.24 11.22
N ASP A 7 7.70 -1.82 10.73
CA ASP A 7 6.56 -1.33 11.51
C ASP A 7 6.94 -0.53 12.76
N ARG A 8 7.46 0.68 12.54
CA ARG A 8 7.67 1.65 13.63
C ARG A 8 6.35 2.27 14.13
N THR A 9 5.33 1.44 14.30
CA THR A 9 4.08 1.77 15.00
C THR A 9 4.38 2.28 16.41
N ILE A 10 5.48 1.84 17.04
CA ILE A 10 5.90 2.31 18.37
C ILE A 10 6.21 3.83 18.43
N ALA A 11 6.91 4.39 17.43
CA ALA A 11 7.21 5.82 17.41
C ALA A 11 5.99 6.66 17.03
N LEU A 12 5.05 6.05 16.32
CA LEU A 12 3.75 6.62 15.99
C LEU A 12 2.88 6.65 17.26
N MET A 13 2.71 5.51 17.95
CA MET A 13 1.97 5.38 19.21
C MET A 13 2.45 6.38 20.27
N GLN A 14 3.75 6.63 20.39
CA GLN A 14 4.27 7.68 21.28
C GLN A 14 3.86 9.11 20.86
N ARG A 15 3.58 9.37 19.57
CA ARG A 15 3.13 10.68 19.06
C ARG A 15 1.63 10.90 19.26
N ILE A 16 0.82 9.87 19.06
CA ILE A 16 -0.65 9.94 18.98
C ILE A 16 -1.35 9.20 20.13
N ASN A 17 -0.63 8.92 21.22
CA ASN A 17 -1.08 8.01 22.28
C ASN A 17 -2.45 8.40 22.88
N ASP A 18 -2.78 9.70 22.87
CA ASP A 18 -4.05 10.22 23.39
C ASP A 18 -5.21 10.12 22.38
N ASP A 19 -4.92 9.87 21.09
CA ASP A 19 -5.90 9.81 19.98
C ASP A 19 -6.14 8.38 19.46
N VAL A 20 -5.42 7.39 20.02
CA VAL A 20 -5.57 5.97 19.67
C VAL A 20 -6.23 5.24 20.82
N ASP A 21 -7.36 4.61 20.52
CA ASP A 21 -8.10 3.75 21.44
C ASP A 21 -8.38 2.42 20.74
N ASP A 22 -7.96 1.32 21.35
CA ASP A 22 -8.19 -0.05 20.85
C ASP A 22 -7.92 -0.25 19.34
N ASP A 23 -6.74 0.18 18.87
CA ASP A 23 -6.31 0.13 17.46
C ASP A 23 -7.17 0.96 16.47
N MET A 24 -7.92 1.91 17.01
CA MET A 24 -8.69 2.88 16.26
C MET A 24 -8.04 4.25 16.35
N PHE A 25 -8.08 5.02 15.26
CA PHE A 25 -7.72 6.43 15.25
C PHE A 25 -8.92 7.25 14.77
N GLN A 26 -9.42 8.11 15.66
CA GLN A 26 -10.58 8.98 15.40
C GLN A 26 -11.78 8.22 14.78
N GLY A 27 -12.11 7.05 15.35
CA GLY A 27 -13.24 6.21 14.95
C GLY A 27 -13.01 5.32 13.73
N ARG A 28 -11.76 5.12 13.28
CA ARG A 28 -11.42 4.25 12.16
C ARG A 28 -10.34 3.23 12.53
N PRO A 29 -10.41 1.98 12.03
CA PRO A 29 -9.38 1.00 12.27
C PRO A 29 -8.06 1.46 11.63
N ILE A 30 -6.97 1.35 12.37
CA ILE A 30 -5.65 1.71 11.88
C ILE A 30 -5.18 0.64 10.89
N ILE A 31 -4.67 1.07 9.74
CA ILE A 31 -4.10 0.18 8.74
C ILE A 31 -2.66 -0.15 9.14
N HIS A 32 -2.45 -1.40 9.54
CA HIS A 32 -1.15 -2.03 9.76
C HIS A 32 -0.86 -3.07 8.68
N ARG A 33 0.25 -3.80 8.88
CA ARG A 33 0.54 -5.00 8.10
C ARG A 33 -0.57 -6.04 8.28
N ASP A 34 -1.00 -6.64 7.18
CA ASP A 34 -1.98 -7.74 7.13
C ASP A 34 -3.36 -7.40 7.75
N THR A 35 -3.69 -6.11 7.89
CA THR A 35 -5.03 -5.64 8.29
C THR A 35 -5.83 -5.12 7.09
N PRO A 36 -7.17 -5.11 7.15
CA PRO A 36 -8.00 -4.52 6.11
C PRO A 36 -7.61 -3.07 5.79
N ILE A 37 -7.59 -2.73 4.50
CA ILE A 37 -7.18 -1.42 4.01
C ILE A 37 -8.43 -0.56 3.75
N LEU A 38 -9.45 -1.11 3.10
CA LEU A 38 -10.74 -0.45 2.86
C LEU A 38 -11.46 -0.14 4.18
N GLY A 39 -11.86 1.12 4.35
CA GLY A 39 -12.50 1.67 5.54
C GLY A 39 -11.50 2.14 6.62
N GLY A 40 -10.23 1.77 6.49
CA GLY A 40 -9.20 2.06 7.47
C GLY A 40 -8.56 3.44 7.34
N VAL A 41 -7.66 3.74 8.29
CA VAL A 41 -6.82 4.92 8.31
C VAL A 41 -5.34 4.57 8.45
N TYR A 42 -4.51 5.03 7.52
CA TYR A 42 -3.08 4.80 7.54
C TYR A 42 -2.34 6.00 8.12
N LEU A 43 -1.50 5.75 9.12
CA LEU A 43 -0.84 6.79 9.89
C LEU A 43 0.64 6.92 9.50
N GLY A 44 0.97 8.08 8.93
CA GLY A 44 2.32 8.42 8.49
C GLY A 44 3.28 8.66 9.66
N LYS A 45 4.57 8.30 9.49
CA LYS A 45 5.59 8.47 10.54
C LYS A 45 5.98 9.94 10.76
N SER A 46 6.05 10.73 9.69
CA SER A 46 6.61 12.09 9.68
C SER A 46 5.62 13.15 9.20
N GLN A 47 4.89 12.87 8.12
CA GLN A 47 3.80 13.72 7.66
C GLN A 47 2.59 13.55 8.58
N ARG A 48 2.04 14.69 9.02
CA ARG A 48 0.93 14.81 9.99
C ARG A 48 -0.44 14.56 9.36
N GLU A 49 -0.49 13.64 8.40
CA GLU A 49 -1.73 13.22 7.79
C GLU A 49 -2.10 11.80 8.23
N ALA A 50 -3.40 11.61 8.39
CA ALA A 50 -4.03 10.33 8.59
C ALA A 50 -4.79 9.98 7.29
N ILE A 51 -4.24 9.07 6.49
CA ILE A 51 -4.77 8.80 5.15
C ILE A 51 -5.96 7.87 5.28
N VAL A 52 -7.14 8.36 4.94
CA VAL A 52 -8.39 7.60 5.00
C VAL A 52 -8.65 6.91 3.67
N VAL A 53 -8.90 5.61 3.70
CA VAL A 53 -9.16 4.80 2.50
C VAL A 53 -10.62 4.37 2.46
N ASP A 54 -11.41 4.98 1.58
CA ASP A 54 -12.85 4.70 1.42
C ASP A 54 -13.23 4.66 -0.08
N ASP A 55 -14.45 4.21 -0.37
CA ASP A 55 -15.13 4.25 -1.67
C ASP A 55 -15.51 5.69 -2.12
N SER A 56 -14.54 6.60 -2.07
CA SER A 56 -14.70 7.93 -2.65
C SER A 56 -14.78 7.86 -4.18
N LYS A 57 -15.45 8.82 -4.82
CA LYS A 57 -15.60 8.86 -6.28
C LYS A 57 -14.27 8.68 -7.05
N PRO A 58 -13.16 9.36 -6.70
CA PRO A 58 -11.87 9.14 -7.39
C PRO A 58 -11.32 7.72 -7.21
N MET A 59 -11.49 7.11 -6.03
CA MET A 59 -11.05 5.74 -5.77
C MET A 59 -11.86 4.73 -6.59
N LEU A 60 -13.19 4.88 -6.61
CA LEU A 60 -14.07 4.04 -7.43
C LEU A 60 -13.77 4.18 -8.93
N GLN A 61 -13.48 5.39 -9.41
CA GLN A 61 -13.06 5.60 -10.80
C GLN A 61 -11.72 4.91 -11.12
N MET A 62 -10.73 5.00 -10.23
CA MET A 62 -9.46 4.29 -10.40
C MET A 62 -9.66 2.76 -10.41
N TYR A 63 -10.51 2.25 -9.53
CA TYR A 63 -10.88 0.83 -9.52
C TYR A 63 -11.57 0.41 -10.83
N GLN A 64 -12.55 1.18 -11.33
CA GLN A 64 -13.22 0.92 -12.59
C GLN A 64 -12.23 0.83 -13.76
N LEU A 65 -11.23 1.71 -13.81
CA LEU A 65 -10.17 1.65 -14.82
C LEU A 65 -9.33 0.36 -14.72
N ALA A 66 -9.02 -0.11 -13.51
CA ALA A 66 -8.33 -1.37 -13.33
C ALA A 66 -9.21 -2.54 -13.79
N ARG A 67 -10.49 -2.55 -13.38
CA ARG A 67 -11.47 -3.57 -13.75
C ARG A 67 -11.64 -3.69 -15.26
N GLU A 68 -11.82 -2.58 -15.96
CA GLU A 68 -11.95 -2.54 -17.42
C GLU A 68 -10.74 -3.15 -18.12
N LYS A 69 -9.52 -2.88 -17.65
CA LYS A 69 -8.29 -3.46 -18.21
C LYS A 69 -8.19 -4.97 -17.99
N VAL A 70 -8.62 -5.47 -16.83
CA VAL A 70 -8.68 -6.91 -16.56
C VAL A 70 -9.66 -7.59 -17.54
N TRP A 71 -10.79 -6.95 -17.85
CA TRP A 71 -11.80 -7.44 -18.79
C TRP A 71 -11.38 -7.34 -20.26
N MET A 72 -10.75 -6.25 -20.69
CA MET A 72 -10.32 -6.08 -22.08
C MET A 72 -9.23 -7.07 -22.51
N GLY A 73 -8.56 -7.74 -21.57
CA GLY A 73 -7.58 -8.78 -21.86
C GLY A 73 -8.16 -10.19 -22.05
N TYR A 74 -9.39 -10.47 -21.57
CA TYR A 74 -9.87 -11.85 -21.45
C TYR A 74 -11.41 -11.98 -21.46
N ARG A 75 -11.96 -13.02 -22.11
CA ARG A 75 -13.39 -13.41 -22.02
C ARG A 75 -13.83 -13.83 -20.59
N LYS A 76 -12.88 -14.02 -19.67
CA LYS A 76 -13.04 -14.34 -18.25
C LYS A 76 -11.89 -13.68 -17.49
N ILE A 77 -12.14 -13.09 -16.32
CA ILE A 77 -11.09 -12.44 -15.51
C ILE A 77 -9.88 -13.38 -15.32
N ASN A 78 -8.71 -13.00 -15.85
CA ASN A 78 -7.44 -13.65 -15.49
C ASN A 78 -7.00 -13.09 -14.14
N VAL A 79 -7.40 -13.78 -13.08
CA VAL A 79 -7.10 -13.40 -11.68
C VAL A 79 -5.59 -13.28 -11.45
N GLY A 80 -4.76 -14.10 -12.10
CA GLY A 80 -3.30 -14.02 -12.01
C GLY A 80 -2.71 -12.73 -12.62
N GLY A 81 -3.43 -12.08 -13.54
CA GLY A 81 -3.04 -10.79 -14.13
C GLY A 81 -3.45 -9.57 -13.31
N VAL A 82 -4.30 -9.74 -12.27
CA VAL A 82 -4.85 -8.62 -11.49
C VAL A 82 -3.74 -7.78 -10.85
N PRO A 83 -2.73 -8.33 -10.15
CA PRO A 83 -1.66 -7.53 -9.55
C PRO A 83 -0.93 -6.61 -10.55
N LEU A 84 -0.65 -7.09 -11.76
CA LEU A 84 0.00 -6.30 -12.81
C LEU A 84 -0.90 -5.15 -13.31
N VAL A 85 -2.20 -5.43 -13.45
CA VAL A 85 -3.18 -4.40 -13.83
C VAL A 85 -3.34 -3.36 -12.73
N VAL A 86 -3.35 -3.76 -11.46
CA VAL A 86 -3.33 -2.83 -10.31
C VAL A 86 -2.09 -1.94 -10.37
N TYR A 87 -0.90 -2.53 -10.42
CA TYR A 87 0.38 -1.81 -10.51
C TYR A 87 0.38 -0.76 -11.63
N SER A 88 0.05 -1.19 -12.85
CA SER A 88 0.07 -0.31 -14.03
C SER A 88 -1.01 0.78 -13.96
N THR A 89 -2.13 0.51 -13.30
CA THR A 89 -3.21 1.50 -13.14
C THR A 89 -2.84 2.57 -12.14
N VAL A 90 -2.31 2.20 -10.97
CA VAL A 90 -1.85 3.18 -9.98
C VAL A 90 -0.74 4.05 -10.56
N ARG A 91 0.28 3.48 -11.23
CA ARG A 91 1.35 4.27 -11.89
C ARG A 91 0.86 5.20 -12.98
N LYS A 92 -0.23 4.84 -13.65
CA LYS A 92 -0.82 5.69 -14.71
C LYS A 92 -1.57 6.86 -14.10
N VAL A 93 -2.36 6.62 -13.06
CA VAL A 93 -3.26 7.61 -12.47
C VAL A 93 -2.55 8.51 -11.47
N MET A 94 -1.59 7.99 -10.70
CA MET A 94 -0.86 8.71 -9.66
C MET A 94 0.65 8.69 -9.96
N LYS A 95 1.26 9.87 -10.03
CA LYS A 95 2.71 10.04 -10.14
C LYS A 95 3.35 10.28 -8.78
N PHE A 96 4.59 9.81 -8.62
CA PHE A 96 5.36 10.15 -7.44
C PHE A 96 5.79 11.61 -7.52
N ASP A 97 5.41 12.42 -6.54
CA ASP A 97 5.77 13.85 -6.45
C ASP A 97 5.66 14.31 -5.00
N ASP A 98 6.79 14.42 -4.30
CA ASP A 98 6.84 14.78 -2.87
C ASP A 98 6.43 16.24 -2.65
N ASP A 99 6.99 17.17 -3.44
CA ASP A 99 6.73 18.60 -3.32
C ASP A 99 5.26 18.96 -3.54
N ARG A 100 4.63 18.40 -4.59
CA ARG A 100 3.20 18.63 -4.83
C ARG A 100 2.33 17.94 -3.79
N THR A 101 2.75 16.78 -3.30
CA THR A 101 2.05 16.09 -2.21
C THR A 101 2.06 16.94 -0.95
N ASP A 102 3.22 17.46 -0.54
CA ASP A 102 3.34 18.35 0.62
C ASP A 102 2.52 19.64 0.44
N ALA A 103 2.55 20.23 -0.75
CA ALA A 103 1.73 21.40 -1.08
C ALA A 103 0.22 21.09 -1.00
N LEU A 104 -0.21 19.90 -1.40
CA LEU A 104 -1.60 19.45 -1.27
C LEU A 104 -1.99 19.26 0.19
N ILE A 105 -1.13 18.58 0.98
CA ILE A 105 -1.35 18.36 2.41
C ILE A 105 -1.48 19.69 3.16
N ALA A 106 -0.62 20.66 2.85
CA ALA A 106 -0.65 21.99 3.45
C ALA A 106 -1.98 22.74 3.23
N ARG A 107 -2.74 22.44 2.15
CA ARG A 107 -4.06 23.05 1.90
C ARG A 107 -5.13 22.62 2.88
N PHE A 108 -4.96 21.48 3.54
CA PHE A 108 -5.92 20.97 4.52
C PHE A 108 -5.71 21.57 5.92
N ASP A 109 -4.88 22.63 6.03
CA ASP A 109 -4.40 23.20 7.29
C ASP A 109 -4.07 22.09 8.28
N ALA A 110 -3.34 21.08 7.78
CA ALA A 110 -3.17 19.84 8.48
C ALA A 110 -2.37 20.12 9.76
N GLY A 111 -3.11 20.27 10.87
CA GLY A 111 -2.58 20.24 12.21
C GLY A 111 -1.93 18.89 12.48
N LYS A 112 -1.88 18.45 13.73
CA LYS A 112 -1.44 17.08 14.01
C LYS A 112 -2.50 16.10 13.51
N ASP A 113 -2.11 15.25 12.57
CA ASP A 113 -2.80 14.01 12.21
C ASP A 113 -4.22 14.21 11.61
N THR A 114 -4.36 15.23 10.76
CA THR A 114 -5.61 15.50 10.02
C THR A 114 -5.96 14.36 9.08
N LYS A 115 -7.22 13.90 9.14
CA LYS A 115 -7.75 12.91 8.20
C LYS A 115 -7.88 13.49 6.79
N ILE A 116 -7.14 12.92 5.84
CA ILE A 116 -7.20 13.28 4.43
C ILE A 116 -7.60 12.03 3.63
N SER A 117 -8.61 12.16 2.78
CA SER A 117 -9.04 11.04 1.93
C SER A 117 -7.96 10.70 0.91
N LEU A 118 -7.66 9.41 0.74
CA LEU A 118 -6.79 8.92 -0.34
C LEU A 118 -7.28 9.38 -1.72
N GLY A 119 -8.61 9.52 -1.88
CA GLY A 119 -9.23 10.01 -3.11
C GLY A 119 -8.78 11.42 -3.51
N CYS A 120 -8.32 12.25 -2.56
CA CYS A 120 -7.75 13.57 -2.88
C CYS A 120 -6.48 13.43 -3.72
N PHE A 121 -5.55 12.55 -3.32
CA PHE A 121 -4.31 12.28 -4.05
C PHE A 121 -4.60 11.64 -5.42
N VAL A 122 -5.57 10.72 -5.47
CA VAL A 122 -6.00 10.11 -6.74
C VAL A 122 -6.56 11.15 -7.70
N LYS A 123 -7.44 12.04 -7.22
CA LYS A 123 -8.04 13.11 -8.04
C LYS A 123 -6.97 14.06 -8.59
N GLU A 124 -6.01 14.41 -7.76
CA GLU A 124 -4.93 15.33 -8.12
C GLU A 124 -3.86 14.68 -9.02
N GLY A 125 -3.80 13.35 -9.03
CA GLY A 125 -2.93 12.57 -9.91
C GLY A 125 -1.49 12.45 -9.43
N TYR A 126 -1.22 12.77 -8.16
CA TYR A 126 0.09 12.64 -7.54
C TYR A 126 0.01 12.23 -6.08
N GLY A 127 1.08 11.62 -5.60
CA GLY A 127 1.23 11.14 -4.23
C GLY A 127 2.67 10.71 -3.97
N VAL A 128 2.89 10.01 -2.87
CA VAL A 128 4.17 9.39 -2.53
C VAL A 128 3.95 7.91 -2.22
N CYS A 129 5.00 7.19 -1.81
CA CYS A 129 4.99 5.74 -1.65
C CYS A 129 3.77 5.19 -0.91
N ARG A 130 3.41 5.76 0.25
CA ARG A 130 2.23 5.34 1.04
C ARG A 130 0.91 5.53 0.29
N HIS A 131 0.71 6.65 -0.41
CA HIS A 131 -0.52 6.92 -1.17
C HIS A 131 -0.69 5.88 -2.28
N MET A 132 0.40 5.62 -2.99
CA MET A 132 0.40 4.67 -4.11
C MET A 132 0.24 3.22 -3.62
N ALA A 133 0.87 2.86 -2.50
CA ALA A 133 0.72 1.54 -1.87
C ALA A 133 -0.72 1.30 -1.40
N LEU A 134 -1.32 2.26 -0.69
CA LEU A 134 -2.71 2.18 -0.23
C LEU A 134 -3.69 2.10 -1.40
N ALA A 135 -3.45 2.85 -2.48
CA ALA A 135 -4.29 2.79 -3.68
C ALA A 135 -4.22 1.41 -4.34
N ALA A 136 -3.03 0.79 -4.39
CA ALA A 136 -2.88 -0.57 -4.90
C ALA A 136 -3.60 -1.59 -4.00
N GLY A 137 -3.40 -1.49 -2.68
CA GLY A 137 -4.04 -2.35 -1.70
C GLY A 137 -5.57 -2.29 -1.75
N TYR A 138 -6.14 -1.08 -1.79
CA TYR A 138 -7.58 -0.86 -1.98
C TYR A 138 -8.11 -1.57 -3.23
N ILE A 139 -7.46 -1.43 -4.39
CA ILE A 139 -7.93 -2.06 -5.63
C ILE A 139 -7.91 -3.58 -5.51
N LEU A 140 -6.87 -4.16 -4.91
CA LEU A 140 -6.78 -5.62 -4.70
C LEU A 140 -7.90 -6.12 -3.78
N GLU A 141 -8.20 -5.40 -2.69
CA GLU A 141 -9.32 -5.74 -1.82
C GLU A 141 -10.67 -5.65 -2.52
N LYS A 142 -10.88 -4.64 -3.38
CA LYS A 142 -12.10 -4.57 -4.24
C LYS A 142 -12.20 -5.77 -5.18
N PHE A 143 -11.10 -6.22 -5.78
CA PHE A 143 -11.10 -7.44 -6.60
C PHE A 143 -11.35 -8.71 -5.77
N LYS A 144 -10.87 -8.78 -4.53
CA LYS A 144 -11.17 -9.88 -3.59
C LYS A 144 -12.65 -9.92 -3.25
N GLU A 145 -13.24 -8.77 -2.90
CA GLU A 145 -14.65 -8.62 -2.57
C GLU A 145 -15.59 -8.96 -3.75
N GLU A 146 -15.34 -8.37 -4.93
CA GLU A 146 -16.28 -8.47 -6.06
C GLU A 146 -16.08 -9.71 -6.94
N TYR A 147 -14.86 -10.24 -7.00
CA TYR A 147 -14.48 -11.29 -7.96
C TYR A 147 -13.76 -12.48 -7.35
N GLY A 148 -13.59 -12.51 -6.02
CA GLY A 148 -12.96 -13.63 -5.33
C GLY A 148 -11.48 -13.80 -5.68
N LEU A 149 -10.74 -12.71 -5.89
CA LEU A 149 -9.27 -12.76 -5.89
C LEU A 149 -8.80 -13.47 -4.60
N THR A 150 -8.18 -14.63 -4.77
CA THR A 150 -7.68 -15.44 -3.66
C THR A 150 -6.33 -14.94 -3.18
N GLY A 151 -6.00 -15.25 -1.92
CA GLY A 151 -4.77 -14.78 -1.27
C GLY A 151 -5.00 -13.55 -0.38
N GLU A 152 -3.90 -13.02 0.14
CA GLU A 152 -3.90 -11.92 1.12
C GLU A 152 -3.19 -10.68 0.58
N THR A 153 -3.72 -9.52 0.94
CA THR A 153 -3.19 -8.22 0.55
C THR A 153 -2.72 -7.49 1.80
N SER A 154 -1.55 -6.85 1.71
CA SER A 154 -1.01 -6.02 2.79
C SER A 154 -0.38 -4.76 2.21
N VAL A 155 -0.39 -3.69 3.01
CA VAL A 155 0.48 -2.52 2.79
C VAL A 155 1.63 -2.61 3.77
N ASP A 156 2.79 -2.93 3.23
CA ASP A 156 4.00 -3.10 4.01
C ASP A 156 4.76 -1.78 4.08
N ARG A 157 5.51 -1.61 5.17
CA ARG A 157 6.38 -0.47 5.38
C ARG A 157 7.62 -0.88 6.13
N ASN A 158 8.75 -0.30 5.76
CA ASN A 158 9.92 -0.32 6.63
C ASN A 158 10.73 0.97 6.48
N SER A 159 11.82 1.05 7.24
CA SER A 159 12.73 2.18 7.18
C SER A 159 14.18 1.73 7.15
N TRP A 160 14.95 2.34 6.26
CA TRP A 160 16.40 2.24 6.20
C TRP A 160 16.99 3.60 6.56
N LEU A 161 17.78 3.65 7.64
CA LEU A 161 18.38 4.89 8.17
C LEU A 161 17.32 5.98 8.39
N ARG A 162 17.35 7.06 7.57
CA ARG A 162 16.44 8.21 7.63
C ARG A 162 15.25 8.08 6.67
N TRP A 163 15.27 7.13 5.75
CA TRP A 163 14.25 6.97 4.71
C TRP A 163 13.24 5.90 5.10
N GLY A 164 11.97 6.16 4.83
CA GLY A 164 10.89 5.20 4.97
C GLY A 164 10.27 4.94 3.59
N HIS A 165 9.78 3.73 3.39
CA HIS A 165 9.10 3.35 2.17
C HIS A 165 7.91 2.46 2.48
N ALA A 166 6.92 2.50 1.60
CA ALA A 166 5.73 1.68 1.68
C ALA A 166 5.38 1.14 0.30
N TRP A 167 4.87 -0.09 0.26
CA TRP A 167 4.48 -0.80 -0.96
C TRP A 167 3.30 -1.72 -0.66
N ALA A 168 2.59 -2.15 -1.71
CA ALA A 168 1.60 -3.21 -1.58
C ALA A 168 2.24 -4.58 -1.80
N ARG A 169 1.79 -5.57 -1.04
CA ARG A 169 2.16 -6.98 -1.15
C ARG A 169 0.89 -7.77 -1.40
N HIS A 170 0.96 -8.71 -2.33
CA HIS A 170 -0.07 -9.73 -2.49
C HIS A 170 0.57 -11.12 -2.32
N THR A 171 0.04 -11.92 -1.40
CA THR A 171 0.50 -13.28 -1.15
C THR A 171 -0.57 -14.24 -1.66
N THR A 172 -0.24 -15.08 -2.63
CA THR A 172 -1.19 -16.04 -3.20
C THR A 172 -1.51 -17.14 -2.19
N VAL A 173 -2.55 -17.93 -2.48
CA VAL A 173 -2.90 -19.11 -1.66
C VAL A 173 -1.79 -20.17 -1.61
N ASP A 174 -0.93 -20.21 -2.62
CA ASP A 174 0.21 -21.12 -2.71
C ASP A 174 1.45 -20.58 -1.95
N GLY A 175 1.34 -19.38 -1.39
CA GLY A 175 2.40 -18.70 -0.66
C GLY A 175 3.34 -17.85 -1.51
N ASP A 176 3.09 -17.73 -2.82
CA ASP A 176 3.89 -16.88 -3.70
C ASP A 176 3.65 -15.41 -3.38
N VAL A 177 4.74 -14.63 -3.31
CA VAL A 177 4.69 -13.22 -2.95
C VAL A 177 4.91 -12.36 -4.16
N ILE A 178 3.97 -11.46 -4.44
CA ILE A 178 4.04 -10.46 -5.50
C ILE A 178 4.19 -9.08 -4.86
N ILE A 179 5.27 -8.38 -5.24
CA ILE A 179 5.54 -7.02 -4.82
C ILE A 179 4.92 -6.05 -5.83
N ILE A 180 4.19 -5.07 -5.30
CA ILE A 180 3.48 -4.05 -6.07
C ILE A 180 3.94 -2.70 -5.54
N ASP A 181 4.94 -2.13 -6.21
CA ASP A 181 5.56 -0.86 -5.82
C ASP A 181 5.50 0.16 -6.97
N PRO A 182 4.35 0.82 -7.15
CA PRO A 182 4.18 1.85 -8.17
C PRO A 182 5.18 3.02 -8.02
N ALA A 183 5.58 3.35 -6.79
CA ALA A 183 6.40 4.52 -6.49
C ALA A 183 7.86 4.33 -6.92
N GLN A 184 8.42 3.14 -6.75
CA GLN A 184 9.76 2.80 -7.28
C GLN A 184 9.72 2.15 -8.65
N ALA A 185 8.55 2.10 -9.30
CA ALA A 185 8.34 1.41 -10.56
C ALA A 185 8.72 -0.08 -10.53
N ARG A 186 8.58 -0.75 -9.39
CA ARG A 186 8.93 -2.17 -9.22
C ARG A 186 7.68 -3.04 -9.11
N PHE A 187 7.70 -4.16 -9.82
CA PHE A 187 6.63 -5.16 -9.82
C PHE A 187 7.20 -6.52 -10.20
N GLY A 188 6.79 -7.57 -9.49
CA GLY A 188 7.22 -8.94 -9.78
C GLY A 188 7.13 -9.83 -8.57
N SER A 189 7.66 -11.05 -8.68
CA SER A 189 7.82 -11.92 -7.53
C SER A 189 8.80 -11.31 -6.52
N LEU A 190 8.66 -11.64 -5.24
CA LEU A 190 9.59 -11.19 -4.20
C LEU A 190 11.05 -11.56 -4.52
N GLU A 191 11.28 -12.75 -5.07
CA GLU A 191 12.62 -13.18 -5.49
C GLU A 191 13.17 -12.25 -6.57
N ASP A 192 12.46 -12.13 -7.70
CA ASP A 192 12.92 -11.31 -8.84
C ASP A 192 13.19 -9.86 -8.44
N VAL A 193 12.26 -9.23 -7.70
CA VAL A 193 12.39 -7.80 -7.37
C VAL A 193 13.47 -7.52 -6.32
N THR A 194 13.94 -8.54 -5.60
CA THR A 194 15.01 -8.40 -4.58
C THR A 194 16.39 -8.69 -5.11
N GLU A 195 16.51 -9.41 -6.24
CA GLU A 195 17.78 -9.61 -6.94
C GLU A 195 18.27 -8.35 -7.67
N ASP A 196 17.34 -7.46 -8.03
CA ASP A 196 17.65 -6.20 -8.69
C ASP A 196 18.57 -5.27 -7.86
N PRO A 197 19.70 -4.80 -8.41
CA PRO A 197 20.53 -3.80 -7.74
C PRO A 197 19.72 -2.56 -7.33
N GLY A 198 19.87 -2.15 -6.08
CA GLY A 198 19.12 -1.02 -5.52
C GLY A 198 17.68 -1.34 -5.12
N ALA A 199 17.31 -2.62 -5.06
CA ALA A 199 16.03 -3.04 -4.50
C ALA A 199 15.83 -2.52 -3.08
N TRP A 200 14.60 -2.09 -2.81
CA TRP A 200 14.18 -1.87 -1.45
C TRP A 200 14.17 -3.20 -0.70
N GLY A 201 14.35 -3.17 0.62
CA GLY A 201 14.30 -4.39 1.44
C GLY A 201 12.88 -4.91 1.58
N TYR A 202 12.35 -5.58 0.55
CA TYR A 202 10.96 -6.07 0.52
C TYR A 202 10.72 -7.30 1.39
N ARG A 203 11.76 -8.10 1.67
CA ARG A 203 11.66 -9.35 2.44
C ARG A 203 11.30 -9.09 3.90
N ARG A 204 10.17 -9.63 4.33
CA ARG A 204 9.83 -9.78 5.74
C ARG A 204 10.77 -10.80 6.41
N GLU A 205 10.73 -10.91 7.73
CA GLU A 205 11.61 -11.83 8.46
C GLU A 205 11.27 -13.30 8.15
N GLU A 206 9.98 -13.59 8.04
CA GLU A 206 9.43 -14.90 7.68
C GLU A 206 9.80 -15.36 6.26
N ASP A 207 9.97 -14.42 5.31
CA ASP A 207 10.36 -14.72 3.93
C ASP A 207 11.80 -15.28 3.84
N VAL A 208 12.61 -15.07 4.89
CA VAL A 208 13.98 -15.58 4.97
C VAL A 208 14.04 -16.96 5.63
N ILE A 209 13.09 -17.26 6.52
CA ILE A 209 13.06 -18.52 7.29
C ILE A 209 12.59 -19.69 6.41
N GLY A 210 11.69 -19.44 5.45
CA GLY A 210 11.21 -20.43 4.47
C GLY A 210 12.26 -20.92 3.46
N LEU A 211 13.47 -20.35 3.45
CA LEU A 211 14.60 -20.74 2.58
C LEU A 211 15.54 -21.77 3.22
N LEU A 212 15.26 -22.23 4.46
CA LEU A 212 16.02 -23.33 5.05
C LEU A 212 15.56 -24.66 4.42
N PRO A 213 16.47 -25.46 3.83
CA PRO A 213 16.10 -26.75 3.27
C PRO A 213 15.63 -27.68 4.39
N GLY A 214 14.33 -28.00 4.44
CA GLY A 214 13.81 -29.04 5.34
C GLY A 214 12.44 -28.82 5.98
N SER A 215 11.68 -27.77 5.63
CA SER A 215 10.33 -27.54 6.20
C SER A 215 9.23 -27.46 5.14
N ARG A 216 9.07 -28.54 4.36
CA ARG A 216 7.80 -28.94 3.74
C ARG A 216 7.57 -30.42 3.99
#